data_AF-A0A8S2TS00-F1
#
_entry.id   AF-A0A8S2TS00-F1
#
_cell.length_a   1.000
_cell.length_b   1.000
_cell.length_c   1.000
_cell.angle_alpha   90.00
_cell.angle_beta   90.00
_cell.angle_gamma   90.00
#
_symmetry.space_group_name_H-M   'P 1'
#
loop_
_entity.id
_entity.type
_entity.pdbx_description
1 polymer ?
#
loop_
_entity_poly.entity_id
_entity_poly.type
_entity_poly.pdbx_seq_one_letter_code
_entity_poly.pdbx_strand_id
1 'polypeptide(L)' 'MAHQEERVCPMLLSATFYFMRDLVDYRAISFQNSIYIMGGRYASTGRLSCGVFKYDAEVDFWRTCDSMKAPR' A
#
# COMPACT_ATOMS: atom_id res chain seq x y z
N MET A 1 23.80 -23.02 -9.53
CA MET A 1 24.08 -21.62 -9.16
C MET A 1 22.73 -20.98 -8.89
N ALA A 2 22.22 -21.08 -7.66
CA ALA A 2 20.90 -20.58 -7.29
C ALA A 2 21.01 -19.06 -7.11
N HIS A 3 20.40 -18.29 -8.01
CA HIS A 3 20.16 -16.88 -7.79
C HIS A 3 19.11 -16.78 -6.69
N GLN A 4 19.56 -16.47 -5.48
CA GLN A 4 18.69 -16.05 -4.40
C GLN A 4 18.17 -14.67 -4.81
N GLU A 5 16.98 -14.61 -5.40
CA GLU A 5 16.24 -13.36 -5.56
C GLU A 5 16.04 -12.78 -4.17
N GLU A 6 16.84 -11.77 -3.86
CA GLU A 6 16.64 -10.91 -2.73
C GLU A 6 15.25 -10.29 -2.93
N ARG A 7 14.25 -10.80 -2.21
CA ARG A 7 12.93 -10.20 -2.14
C ARG A 7 13.06 -8.89 -1.36
N VAL A 8 13.68 -7.90 -2.00
CA VAL A 8 13.67 -6.52 -1.52
C VAL A 8 12.23 -6.08 -1.67
N CYS A 9 11.42 -6.29 -0.63
CA CYS A 9 10.15 -5.63 -0.49
C CYS A 9 10.47 -4.13 -0.59
N PRO A 10 9.99 -3.40 -1.60
CA PRO A 10 10.50 -2.07 -1.98
C PRO A 10 10.03 -0.93 -1.07
N MET A 11 9.90 -1.24 0.21
CA MET A 11 9.05 -0.53 1.14
C MET A 11 9.80 0.47 2.00
N LEU A 12 11.13 0.59 1.93
CA LEU A 12 11.87 1.26 3.01
C LEU A 12 12.05 2.78 2.86
N LEU A 13 11.80 3.40 1.69
CA LEU A 13 12.20 4.80 1.46
C LEU A 13 11.11 5.76 0.97
N SER A 14 9.88 5.31 0.68
CA SER A 14 8.81 6.22 0.25
C SER A 14 8.10 6.90 1.44
N ALA A 15 7.94 8.22 1.42
CA ALA A 15 7.14 8.97 2.41
C ALA A 15 5.70 8.44 2.52
N THR A 16 5.13 7.97 1.39
CA THR A 16 3.81 7.33 1.34
C THR A 16 3.78 6.04 2.16
N PHE A 17 4.89 5.31 2.25
CA PHE A 17 4.98 4.09 3.04
C PHE A 17 4.89 4.35 4.55
N TYR A 18 5.53 5.42 5.05
CA TYR A 18 5.45 5.78 6.47
C TYR A 18 4.01 6.01 6.93
N PHE A 19 3.19 6.62 6.08
CA PHE A 19 1.78 6.83 6.36
C PHE A 19 0.98 5.52 6.41
N MET A 20 1.32 4.56 5.56
CA MET A 20 0.65 3.26 5.50
C MET A 20 1.04 2.30 6.64
N ARG A 21 2.12 2.57 7.41
CA ARG A 21 2.52 1.69 8.52
C ARG A 21 1.45 1.53 9.59
N ASP A 22 0.64 2.56 9.80
CA ASP A 22 -0.45 2.55 10.77
C ASP A 22 -1.76 2.00 10.19
N LEU A 23 -1.81 1.72 8.88
CA LEU A 23 -3.01 1.21 8.21
C LEU A 23 -3.09 -0.31 8.34
N VAL A 24 -4.16 -0.80 8.95
CA VAL A 24 -4.45 -2.23 9.16
C VAL A 24 -5.84 -2.59 8.62
N ASP A 25 -6.14 -3.88 8.54
CA ASP A 25 -7.44 -4.42 8.08
C ASP A 25 -7.86 -3.95 6.68
N TYR A 26 -6.91 -3.46 5.89
CA TYR A 26 -7.13 -3.02 4.52
C TYR A 26 -7.34 -4.21 3.58
N ARG A 27 -7.89 -3.94 2.39
CA ARG A 27 -7.93 -4.90 1.28
C ARG A 27 -6.74 -4.68 0.37
N ALA A 28 -6.01 -5.76 0.07
CA ALA A 28 -4.95 -5.78 -0.92
C ALA A 28 -5.39 -6.58 -2.15
N ILE A 29 -5.16 -6.04 -3.35
CA ILE A 29 -5.39 -6.74 -4.62
C ILE A 29 -4.23 -6.50 -5.58
N SER A 30 -3.98 -7.44 -6.48
CA SER A 30 -3.12 -7.24 -7.64
C SER A 30 -3.95 -6.94 -8.88
N PHE A 31 -3.57 -5.91 -9.64
CA PHE A 31 -4.24 -5.53 -10.88
C PHE A 31 -3.27 -4.80 -11.80
N GLN A 32 -3.20 -5.20 -13.08
CA GLN A 32 -2.36 -4.57 -14.12
C GLN A 32 -0.93 -4.25 -13.66
N ASN A 33 -0.18 -5.29 -13.26
CA ASN A 33 1.22 -5.18 -12.80
C ASN A 33 1.42 -4.22 -11.60
N SER A 34 0.39 -4.04 -10.77
CA SER A 34 0.42 -3.16 -9.61
C SER A 34 -0.28 -3.82 -8.43
N ILE A 35 0.07 -3.40 -7.22
CA ILE A 35 -0.64 -3.78 -6.00
C ILE A 35 -1.45 -2.58 -5.53
N TYR A 36 -2.72 -2.79 -5.18
CA TYR A 36 -3.57 -1.77 -4.60
C TYR A 36 -3.88 -2.13 -3.15
N ILE A 37 -3.80 -1.13 -2.27
CA ILE A 37 -4.28 -1.17 -0.90
C ILE A 37 -5.44 -0.18 -0.80
N MET A 38 -6.59 -0.64 -0.28
CA MET A 38 -7.81 0.15 -0.19
C MET A 38 -8.48 -0.02 1.17
N GLY A 39 -8.96 1.09 1.71
CA GLY A 39 -9.69 1.12 2.98
C GLY A 39 -8.80 0.73 4.17
N GLY A 40 -9.38 0.00 5.12
CA GLY A 40 -8.79 -0.37 6.39
C GLY A 40 -9.06 0.66 7.47
N ARG A 41 -8.28 0.60 8.54
CA ARG A 41 -8.33 1.55 9.64
C ARG A 41 -6.95 1.89 10.16
N TYR A 42 -6.82 3.07 10.75
CA TYR A 42 -5.60 3.47 11.45
C TYR A 42 -5.54 2.77 12.81
N ALA A 43 -4.52 1.96 13.05
CA ALA A 43 -4.38 1.21 14.30
C ALA A 43 -4.29 2.15 15.52
N SER A 44 -3.62 3.29 15.37
CA SER A 44 -3.48 4.30 16.42
C SER A 44 -4.80 4.95 16.88
N THR A 45 -5.79 5.10 15.98
CA THR A 45 -7.02 5.85 16.26
C THR A 45 -8.30 5.05 16.11
N GLY A 46 -8.24 3.87 15.49
CA GLY A 46 -9.40 3.08 15.08
C GLY A 46 -10.23 3.69 13.94
N ARG A 47 -9.86 4.87 13.40
CA ARG A 47 -10.61 5.54 12.34
C ARG A 47 -10.53 4.75 11.04
N LEU A 48 -11.69 4.50 10.43
CA LEU A 48 -11.77 3.89 9.10
C LEU A 48 -11.19 4.82 8.03
N SER A 49 -10.55 4.23 7.03
CA SER A 49 -9.87 4.93 5.95
C SER A 49 -10.69 4.89 4.67
N CYS A 50 -10.66 5.98 3.92
CA CYS A 50 -11.09 6.04 2.52
C CYS A 50 -9.89 5.98 1.55
N GLY A 51 -8.67 5.79 2.07
CA GLY A 51 -7.44 5.81 1.30
C GLY A 51 -7.36 4.69 0.27
N VAL A 52 -6.76 5.03 -0.87
CA VAL A 52 -6.37 4.09 -1.93
C VAL A 52 -4.93 4.37 -2.29
N PHE A 53 -4.11 3.33 -2.25
CA PHE A 53 -2.68 3.40 -2.56
C PHE A 53 -2.33 2.36 -3.60
N LYS A 54 -1.55 2.77 -4.60
CA LYS A 54 -1.08 1.91 -5.68
C LYS A 54 0.44 1.77 -5.57
N TYR A 55 0.92 0.55 -5.50
CA TYR A 55 2.30 0.20 -5.76
C TYR A 55 2.51 0.01 -7.25
N ASP A 56 3.41 0.80 -7.82
CA ASP A 56 3.82 0.71 -9.21
C ASP A 56 5.17 -0.02 -9.30
N ALA A 57 5.15 -1.25 -9.83
CA ALA A 57 6.32 -2.12 -9.85
C ALA A 57 7.39 -1.68 -10.87
N GLU A 58 7.05 -0.86 -11.86
CA GLU A 58 8.02 -0.38 -12.86
C GLU A 58 8.98 0.67 -12.28
N VAL A 59 8.48 1.47 -11.33
CA VAL A 59 9.23 2.57 -10.72
C VAL A 59 9.48 2.38 -9.23
N ASP A 60 9.15 1.21 -8.70
CA ASP A 60 9.41 0.82 -7.32
C ASP A 60 8.79 1.78 -6.28
N PHE A 61 7.56 2.24 -6.52
CA PHE A 61 7.01 3.36 -5.76
C PHE A 61 5.52 3.25 -5.43
N TRP A 62 5.15 3.66 -4.22
CA TRP A 62 3.76 3.81 -3.77
C TRP A 62 3.20 5.20 -4.07
N ARG A 63 2.10 5.27 -4.80
CA ARG A 63 1.35 6.49 -5.13
C ARG A 63 0.01 6.51 -4.40
N THR A 64 -0.41 7.70 -3.99
CA THR A 64 -1.78 7.93 -3.52
C THR A 64 -2.71 8.05 -4.74
N CYS A 65 -3.86 7.41 -4.67
CA CYS A 65 -4.92 7.50 -5.68
C CYS A 65 -6.13 8.28 -5.15
N ASP A 66 -7.13 8.47 -6.01
CA ASP A 66 -8.42 9.03 -5.59
C ASP A 66 -9.03 8.19 -4.47
N SER A 67 -9.56 8.88 -3.46
CA SER A 67 -10.14 8.23 -2.29
C SER A 67 -11.48 7.58 -2.60
N MET A 68 -11.83 6.54 -1.85
CA MET A 68 -13.16 5.95 -1.88
C MET A 68 -14.21 6.96 -1.40
N LYS A 69 -15.44 6.85 -1.93
CA LYS A 69 -16.57 7.73 -1.55
C LYS A 69 -16.96 7.65 -0.08
N ALA A 70 -16.67 6.54 0.58
CA ALA A 70 -16.95 6.30 1.98
C ALA A 70 -15.82 5.44 2.57
N PRO A 71 -15.51 5.60 3.87
CA PRO A 71 -14.48 4.79 4.50
C PRO A 71 -14.93 3.33 4.63
N ARG A 72 -14.01 2.38 4.51
CA ARG A 72 -14.28 0.94 4.67
C ARG A 72 -13.13 0.26 5.37
#